data_AF-A0A3D4UII5-F1
#
_entry.id   AF-A0A3D4UII5-F1
#
_cell.length_a   1.000
_cell.length_b   1.000
_cell.length_c   1.000
_cell.angle_alpha   90.00
_cell.angle_beta   90.00
_cell.angle_gamma   90.00
#
_symmetry.space_group_name_H-M   'P 1'
#
loop_
_entity.id
_entity.type
_entity.pdbx_description
1 polymer ?
#
loop_
_entity_poly.entity_id
_entity_poly.type
_entity_poly.pdbx_seq_one_letter_code
_entity_poly.pdbx_strand_id
1 'polypeptide(L)'
;ASIAWIAVVSFFAVYAPLIASSHPLILRSDEGTSSPLMDSLSAPDVALLVIGTIAPFFLFMKIGTMGFGTKLRLIIAASAQIGIVVVLARSIESYFTHRDAVGFVADWGRSDLFVPVSVTLLCAVVMIPFLLISIFVYRSGSRSIFVLGVAIVAGLIVGWKWTPTLNNFDYRDRESRGLVEATYTVVPFSHSHSMPAMFNRPPGATPMDAVWSRLESWKRRTEGRSAKYNDAELAELGIDDETMTE
;
A
#
# COMPACT_ATOMS: atom_id res chain seq x y z
N ALA A 1 2.44 -15.53 -25.70
CA ALA A 1 1.36 -14.58 -25.33
C ALA A 1 0.92 -14.76 -23.87
N SER A 2 0.47 -15.94 -23.45
CA SER A 2 -0.13 -16.15 -22.11
C SER A 2 0.81 -15.87 -20.93
N ILE A 3 2.07 -16.31 -21.00
CA ILE A 3 3.06 -16.06 -19.93
C ILE A 3 3.38 -14.58 -19.78
N ALA A 4 3.49 -13.84 -20.89
CA ALA A 4 3.73 -12.40 -20.86
C ALA A 4 2.57 -11.65 -20.21
N TRP A 5 1.33 -12.04 -20.50
CA TRP A 5 0.15 -11.47 -19.84
C TRP A 5 0.12 -11.78 -18.35
N ILE A 6 0.40 -13.03 -17.96
CA ILE A 6 0.50 -13.40 -16.55
C ILE A 6 1.55 -12.56 -15.84
N ALA A 7 2.72 -12.34 -16.45
CA ALA A 7 3.76 -11.49 -15.87
C ALA A 7 3.29 -10.04 -15.65
N VAL A 8 2.55 -9.47 -16.60
CA VAL A 8 1.96 -8.12 -16.46
C VAL A 8 0.94 -8.09 -15.32
N VAL A 9 0.02 -9.05 -15.27
CA VAL A 9 -1.00 -9.13 -14.21
C VAL A 9 -0.35 -9.34 -12.84
N SER A 10 0.63 -10.23 -12.73
CA SER A 10 1.36 -10.48 -11.49
C SER A 10 2.15 -9.25 -11.03
N PHE A 11 2.76 -8.50 -11.95
CA PHE A 11 3.43 -7.24 -11.63
C PHE A 11 2.44 -6.27 -10.98
N PHE A 12 1.32 -5.98 -11.64
CA PHE A 12 0.33 -5.06 -11.09
C PHE A 12 -0.31 -5.59 -9.80
N ALA A 13 -0.49 -6.90 -9.63
CA ALA A 13 -1.02 -7.46 -8.39
C ALA A 13 -0.07 -7.24 -7.20
N VAL A 14 1.24 -7.38 -7.39
CA VAL A 14 2.25 -7.14 -6.35
C VAL A 14 2.36 -5.66 -6.00
N TYR A 15 2.35 -4.78 -7.01
CA TYR A 15 2.54 -3.34 -6.81
C TYR A 15 1.24 -2.55 -6.66
N ALA A 16 0.07 -3.22 -6.68
CA ALA A 16 -1.23 -2.59 -6.52
C ALA A 16 -1.33 -1.70 -5.27
N PRO A 17 -0.85 -2.12 -4.08
CA PRO A 17 -0.91 -1.27 -2.88
C PRO A 17 -0.12 0.04 -3.01
N LEU A 18 0.95 0.08 -3.82
CA LEU A 18 1.71 1.32 -4.04
C LEU A 18 1.06 2.21 -5.09
N ILE A 19 0.51 1.61 -6.15
CA ILE A 19 -0.04 2.34 -7.30
C ILE A 19 -1.44 2.88 -7.01
N ALA A 20 -2.26 2.13 -6.29
CA ALA A 20 -3.65 2.47 -5.99
C ALA A 20 -3.83 3.21 -4.64
N SER A 21 -2.75 3.50 -3.92
CA SER A 21 -2.83 4.21 -2.65
C SER A 21 -2.98 5.72 -2.86
N SER A 22 -3.95 6.30 -2.15
CA SER A 22 -4.19 7.74 -2.06
C SER A 22 -3.35 8.42 -0.99
N HIS A 23 -2.50 7.69 -0.27
CA HIS A 23 -1.58 8.28 0.69
C HIS A 23 -0.36 8.87 -0.01
N PRO A 24 0.14 10.04 0.43
CA PRO A 24 1.38 10.59 -0.11
C PRO A 24 2.56 9.68 0.21
N LEU A 25 3.49 9.60 -0.75
CA LEU A 25 4.76 8.88 -0.61
C LEU A 25 5.66 9.55 0.43
N ILE A 26 5.72 10.88 0.39
CA ILE A 26 6.54 11.68 1.29
C ILE A 26 5.67 12.82 1.79
N LEU A 27 5.61 13.00 3.11
CA LEU A 27 4.99 14.14 3.77
C LEU A 27 6.08 14.85 4.57
N ARG A 28 6.31 16.12 4.25
CA ARG A 28 7.24 16.98 4.97
C ARG A 28 6.45 17.96 5.83
N SER A 29 6.77 18.02 7.10
CA SER A 29 6.26 19.00 8.05
C SER A 29 7.43 19.58 8.86
N ASP A 30 7.15 20.60 9.67
CA ASP A 30 8.12 21.16 10.61
C ASP A 30 8.63 20.13 11.64
N GLU A 31 7.87 19.06 11.87
CA GLU A 31 8.21 17.96 12.79
C GLU A 31 9.10 16.89 12.14
N GLY A 32 9.22 16.88 10.80
CA GLY A 32 10.09 15.96 10.07
C GLY A 32 9.51 15.46 8.75
N THR A 33 10.19 14.47 8.18
CA THR A 33 9.76 13.78 6.95
C THR A 33 9.22 12.40 7.31
N SER A 34 7.97 12.14 6.94
CA SER A 34 7.30 10.84 7.11
C SER A 34 6.80 10.30 5.79
N SER A 35 6.42 9.02 5.76
CA SER A 35 5.85 8.37 4.58
C SER A 35 4.50 7.74 4.95
N PRO A 36 3.40 8.51 4.88
CA PRO A 36 2.07 8.02 5.24
C PRO A 36 1.62 6.80 4.44
N LEU A 37 2.07 6.66 3.19
CA LEU A 37 1.83 5.47 2.38
C LEU A 37 2.40 4.24 3.06
N MET A 38 3.68 4.25 3.39
CA MET A 38 4.33 3.13 4.07
C MET A 38 3.65 2.80 5.39
N ASP A 39 3.17 3.79 6.14
CA ASP A 39 2.46 3.57 7.40
C ASP A 39 1.11 2.86 7.19
N SER A 40 0.36 3.27 6.16
CA SER A 40 -0.95 2.72 5.83
C SER A 40 -0.95 1.28 5.28
N LEU A 41 0.21 0.77 4.81
CA LEU A 41 0.30 -0.56 4.21
C LEU A 41 0.00 -1.66 5.23
N SER A 42 -0.83 -2.61 4.84
CA SER A 42 -1.14 -3.78 5.66
C SER A 42 0.02 -4.78 5.66
N ALA A 43 0.09 -5.66 6.67
CA ALA A 43 1.09 -6.72 6.72
C ALA A 43 1.10 -7.63 5.46
N PRO A 44 -0.07 -8.05 4.91
CA PRO A 44 -0.13 -8.74 3.62
C PRO A 44 0.49 -7.95 2.46
N ASP A 45 0.21 -6.65 2.36
CA ASP A 45 0.71 -5.81 1.27
C ASP A 45 2.24 -5.72 1.30
N VAL A 46 2.80 -5.50 2.49
CA VAL A 46 4.26 -5.47 2.69
C VAL A 46 4.87 -6.83 2.37
N ALA A 47 4.25 -7.94 2.81
CA ALA A 47 4.73 -9.28 2.49
C ALA A 47 4.75 -9.55 0.98
N LEU A 48 3.69 -9.18 0.27
CA LEU A 48 3.61 -9.32 -1.19
C LEU A 48 4.66 -8.48 -1.90
N LEU A 49 4.87 -7.22 -1.48
CA LEU A 49 5.90 -6.35 -2.05
C LEU A 49 7.31 -6.91 -1.82
N VAL A 50 7.62 -7.37 -0.61
CA VAL A 50 8.93 -7.94 -0.27
C VAL A 50 9.20 -9.20 -1.09
N ILE A 51 8.26 -10.16 -1.09
CA ILE A 51 8.42 -11.42 -1.84
C ILE A 51 8.44 -11.15 -3.34
N GLY A 52 7.48 -10.39 -3.87
CA GLY A 52 7.34 -10.12 -5.29
C GLY A 52 8.49 -9.31 -5.87
N THR A 53 9.15 -8.47 -5.06
CA THR A 53 10.37 -7.76 -5.46
C THR A 53 11.59 -8.67 -5.36
N ILE A 54 11.82 -9.34 -4.23
CA ILE A 54 13.05 -10.13 -4.01
C ILE A 54 13.08 -11.42 -4.84
N ALA A 55 11.94 -12.10 -5.01
CA ALA A 55 11.89 -13.42 -5.64
C ALA A 55 12.39 -13.43 -7.09
N PRO A 56 12.00 -12.50 -7.99
CA PRO A 56 12.59 -12.41 -9.33
C PRO A 56 14.10 -12.20 -9.30
N PHE A 57 14.61 -11.28 -8.47
CA PHE A 57 16.06 -11.05 -8.34
C PHE A 57 16.78 -12.31 -7.89
N PHE A 58 16.27 -12.98 -6.85
CA PHE A 58 16.83 -14.22 -6.34
C PHE A 58 16.80 -15.35 -7.39
N LEU A 59 15.71 -15.46 -8.16
CA LEU A 59 15.53 -16.48 -9.18
C LEU A 59 16.59 -16.37 -10.29
N PHE A 60 16.83 -15.14 -10.80
CA PHE A 60 17.76 -14.88 -11.89
C PHE A 60 19.22 -14.71 -11.45
N MET A 61 19.49 -14.39 -10.19
CA MET A 61 20.85 -14.24 -9.66
C MET A 61 21.62 -15.58 -9.67
N LYS A 62 22.82 -15.64 -10.25
CA LYS A 62 23.65 -16.86 -10.26
C LYS A 62 24.29 -17.11 -8.89
N ILE A 63 23.61 -17.85 -8.02
CA ILE A 63 24.10 -18.23 -6.69
C ILE A 63 24.61 -19.68 -6.73
N GLY A 64 25.94 -19.84 -6.82
CA GLY A 64 26.61 -21.14 -6.75
C GLY A 64 26.07 -22.17 -7.75
N THR A 65 25.91 -23.42 -7.30
CA THR A 65 25.42 -24.56 -8.09
C THR A 65 23.90 -24.75 -8.05
N MET A 66 23.15 -23.79 -7.47
CA MET A 66 21.69 -23.94 -7.34
C MET A 66 21.00 -23.81 -8.69
N GLY A 67 20.44 -24.92 -9.17
CA GLY A 67 19.57 -24.92 -10.34
C GLY A 67 18.29 -24.10 -10.14
N PHE A 68 17.72 -23.62 -11.25
CA PHE A 68 16.49 -22.82 -11.27
C PHE A 68 15.34 -23.43 -10.45
N GLY A 69 15.13 -24.75 -10.58
CA GLY A 69 14.07 -25.46 -9.84
C GLY A 69 14.28 -25.47 -8.32
N THR A 70 15.51 -25.41 -7.83
CA THR A 70 15.78 -25.31 -6.38
C THR A 70 15.42 -23.92 -5.86
N LYS A 71 15.77 -22.87 -6.59
CA LYS A 71 15.41 -21.49 -6.21
C LYS A 71 13.91 -21.28 -6.22
N LEU A 72 13.22 -21.80 -7.24
CA LEU A 72 11.76 -21.71 -7.33
C LEU A 72 11.10 -22.41 -6.13
N ARG A 73 11.58 -23.60 -5.74
CA ARG A 73 11.09 -24.30 -4.55
C ARG A 73 11.30 -23.50 -3.27
N LEU A 74 12.47 -22.86 -3.10
CA LEU A 74 12.75 -22.01 -1.94
C LEU A 74 11.83 -20.78 -1.90
N ILE A 75 11.59 -20.14 -3.04
CA ILE A 75 10.65 -19.02 -3.15
C ILE A 75 9.24 -19.46 -2.74
N ILE A 76 8.77 -20.61 -3.26
CA ILE A 76 7.43 -21.14 -2.92
C ILE A 76 7.34 -21.44 -1.43
N ALA A 77 8.35 -22.10 -0.84
CA ALA A 77 8.37 -22.41 0.58
C ALA A 77 8.39 -21.15 1.44
N ALA A 78 9.23 -20.16 1.10
CA ALA A 78 9.28 -18.88 1.81
C ALA A 78 7.95 -18.12 1.71
N SER A 79 7.36 -18.08 0.52
CA SER A 79 6.08 -17.40 0.27
C SER A 79 4.95 -18.04 1.07
N ALA A 80 4.90 -19.38 1.09
CA ALA A 80 3.91 -20.11 1.87
C ALA A 80 4.09 -19.88 3.38
N GLN A 81 5.33 -19.93 3.88
CA GLN A 81 5.62 -19.70 5.29
C GLN A 81 5.22 -18.28 5.72
N ILE A 82 5.65 -17.25 4.97
CA ILE A 82 5.29 -15.85 5.24
C ILE A 82 3.77 -15.66 5.15
N GLY A 83 3.13 -16.21 4.12
CA GLY A 83 1.69 -16.10 3.93
C GLY A 83 0.89 -16.70 5.09
N ILE A 84 1.28 -17.89 5.59
CA ILE A 84 0.65 -18.51 6.75
C ILE A 84 0.82 -17.64 8.00
N VAL A 85 2.03 -17.13 8.27
CA VAL A 85 2.28 -16.24 9.41
C VAL A 85 1.39 -15.00 9.34
N VAL A 86 1.33 -14.32 8.19
CA VAL A 86 0.54 -13.10 8.02
C VAL A 86 -0.96 -13.36 8.20
N VAL A 87 -1.49 -14.44 7.61
CA VAL A 87 -2.92 -14.80 7.73
C VAL A 87 -3.27 -15.13 9.19
N LEU A 88 -2.47 -15.95 9.87
CA LEU A 88 -2.72 -16.32 11.26
C LEU A 88 -2.57 -15.12 12.20
N ALA A 89 -1.61 -14.23 11.95
CA ALA A 89 -1.46 -13.00 12.72
C ALA A 89 -2.72 -12.13 12.65
N ARG A 90 -3.32 -11.99 11.46
CA ARG A 90 -4.58 -11.28 11.28
C ARG A 90 -5.75 -11.95 12.01
N SER A 91 -5.81 -13.27 12.02
CA SER A 91 -6.82 -14.00 12.80
C SER A 91 -6.65 -13.78 14.30
N ILE A 92 -5.41 -13.76 14.81
CA ILE A 92 -5.10 -13.47 16.21
C ILE A 92 -5.50 -12.03 16.56
N GLU A 93 -5.02 -11.04 15.78
CA GLU A 93 -5.38 -9.63 15.97
C GLU A 93 -6.90 -9.45 16.02
N SER A 94 -7.61 -10.05 15.05
CA SER A 94 -9.06 -10.04 14.98
C SER A 94 -9.66 -10.58 16.28
N TYR A 95 -9.29 -11.79 16.70
CA TYR A 95 -9.84 -12.43 17.92
C TYR A 95 -9.63 -11.59 19.19
N PHE A 96 -8.44 -11.02 19.39
CA PHE A 96 -8.12 -10.25 20.60
C PHE A 96 -8.74 -8.85 20.62
N THR A 97 -9.15 -8.33 19.46
CA THR A 97 -9.77 -7.00 19.33
C THR A 97 -11.30 -7.05 19.39
N HIS A 98 -11.91 -8.24 19.39
CA HIS A 98 -13.37 -8.36 19.54
C HIS A 98 -13.84 -7.86 20.91
N ARG A 99 -14.95 -7.12 20.90
CA ARG A 99 -15.57 -6.50 22.08
C ARG A 99 -15.96 -7.49 23.18
N ASP A 100 -16.09 -8.78 22.84
CA ASP A 100 -16.55 -9.84 23.74
C ASP A 100 -15.41 -10.70 24.31
N ALA A 101 -14.16 -10.26 24.22
CA ALA A 101 -13.03 -10.97 24.81
C ALA A 101 -13.17 -11.08 26.34
N VAL A 102 -12.98 -12.30 26.87
CA VAL A 102 -12.98 -12.55 28.33
C VAL A 102 -11.92 -11.66 29.01
N GLY A 103 -12.22 -11.14 30.20
CA GLY A 103 -11.39 -10.11 30.87
C GLY A 103 -9.88 -10.36 30.88
N PHE A 104 -9.44 -11.59 31.18
CA PHE A 104 -8.01 -11.94 31.16
C PHE A 104 -7.36 -11.85 29.77
N VAL A 105 -8.12 -12.13 28.70
CA VAL A 105 -7.66 -12.06 27.30
C VAL A 105 -7.50 -10.60 26.89
N ALA A 106 -8.46 -9.75 27.29
CA ALA A 106 -8.41 -8.32 27.04
C ALA A 106 -7.26 -7.66 27.81
N ASP A 107 -7.02 -8.05 29.07
CA ASP A 107 -5.91 -7.55 29.89
C ASP A 107 -4.56 -7.94 29.30
N TRP A 108 -4.41 -9.18 28.83
CA TRP A 108 -3.20 -9.64 28.15
C TRP A 108 -2.97 -8.89 26.83
N GLY A 109 -4.02 -8.67 26.03
CA GLY A 109 -3.96 -7.95 24.76
C GLY A 109 -3.52 -6.49 24.87
N ARG A 110 -3.66 -5.88 26.07
CA ARG A 110 -3.21 -4.49 26.35
C ARG A 110 -1.75 -4.40 26.80
N SER A 111 -1.08 -5.53 27.05
CA SER A 111 0.31 -5.52 27.52
C SER A 111 1.29 -5.19 26.38
N ASP A 112 2.35 -4.46 26.68
CA ASP A 112 3.40 -4.11 25.71
C ASP A 112 4.14 -5.35 25.16
N LEU A 113 4.13 -6.45 25.95
CA LEU A 113 4.75 -7.72 25.57
C LEU A 113 3.85 -8.57 24.69
N PHE A 114 2.57 -8.23 24.53
CA PHE A 114 1.61 -9.01 23.76
C PHE A 114 2.08 -9.24 22.33
N VAL A 115 2.45 -8.17 21.64
CA VAL A 115 2.89 -8.21 20.23
C VAL A 115 4.15 -9.05 20.05
N PRO A 116 5.30 -8.76 20.71
CA PRO A 116 6.52 -9.52 20.48
C PRO A 116 6.38 -11.00 20.87
N VAL A 117 5.65 -11.32 21.94
CA VAL A 117 5.43 -12.72 22.36
C VAL A 117 4.53 -13.45 21.36
N SER A 118 3.43 -12.84 20.93
CA SER A 118 2.49 -13.45 19.98
C SER A 118 3.16 -13.71 18.63
N VAL A 119 3.92 -12.74 18.13
CA VAL A 119 4.68 -12.87 16.87
C VAL A 119 5.74 -13.96 16.98
N THR A 120 6.51 -13.99 18.08
CA THR A 120 7.56 -15.00 18.29
C THR A 120 6.97 -16.40 18.38
N LEU A 121 5.90 -16.58 19.16
CA LEU A 121 5.21 -17.86 19.30
C LEU A 121 4.63 -18.33 17.96
N LEU A 122 3.98 -17.42 17.24
CA LEU A 122 3.41 -17.69 15.93
C LEU A 122 4.49 -18.13 14.93
N CYS A 123 5.59 -17.39 14.85
CA CYS A 123 6.71 -17.72 13.97
C CYS A 123 7.32 -19.08 14.33
N ALA A 124 7.46 -19.38 15.62
CA ALA A 124 7.96 -20.67 16.10
C ALA A 124 7.03 -21.83 15.69
N VAL A 125 5.72 -21.67 15.89
CA VAL A 125 4.71 -22.69 15.54
C VAL A 125 4.68 -22.92 14.02
N VAL A 126 4.64 -21.85 13.22
CA VAL A 126 4.59 -21.96 11.76
C VAL A 126 5.89 -22.53 11.19
N MET A 127 7.04 -22.28 11.83
CA MET A 127 8.31 -22.85 11.40
C MET A 127 8.38 -24.38 11.52
N ILE A 128 7.71 -24.99 12.51
CA ILE A 128 7.76 -26.45 12.77
C ILE A 128 7.42 -27.30 11.53
N PRO A 129 6.28 -27.13 10.83
CA PRO A 129 5.98 -27.92 9.64
C PRO A 129 7.02 -27.74 8.53
N PHE A 130 7.62 -26.55 8.38
CA PHE A 130 8.67 -26.30 7.38
C PHE A 130 10.03 -26.91 7.78
N LEU A 131 10.27 -27.14 9.08
CA LEU A 131 11.41 -27.90 9.61
C LEU A 131 11.20 -29.42 9.63
N LEU A 132 9.96 -29.89 9.67
CA LEU A 132 9.64 -31.33 9.64
C LEU A 132 9.42 -31.84 8.22
N ILE A 133 8.58 -31.18 7.43
CA ILE A 133 8.29 -31.58 6.04
C ILE A 133 9.49 -31.22 5.18
N SER A 134 10.31 -32.22 4.84
CA SER A 134 11.50 -32.06 4.00
C SER A 134 11.10 -31.58 2.61
N ILE A 135 10.95 -30.27 2.45
CA ILE A 135 10.90 -29.60 1.16
C ILE A 135 12.36 -29.52 0.65
N PHE A 136 12.93 -30.70 0.36
CA PHE A 136 14.02 -30.94 -0.58
C PHE A 136 15.29 -30.06 -0.49
N VAL A 137 15.71 -29.68 0.73
CA VAL A 137 17.08 -29.18 1.03
C VAL A 137 17.84 -30.27 1.78
N TYR A 138 18.74 -30.98 1.08
CA TYR A 138 19.42 -32.20 1.55
C TYR A 138 20.46 -32.00 2.68
N ARG A 139 20.58 -30.81 3.27
CA ARG A 139 21.47 -30.54 4.40
C ARG A 139 20.72 -29.89 5.56
N SER A 140 20.65 -30.63 6.67
CA SER A 140 19.89 -30.29 7.88
C SER A 140 20.19 -28.88 8.43
N GLY A 141 21.46 -28.45 8.42
CA GLY A 141 21.85 -27.13 8.95
C GLY A 141 21.40 -25.93 8.10
N SER A 142 21.63 -25.98 6.78
CA SER A 142 21.27 -24.86 5.88
C SER A 142 19.75 -24.66 5.79
N ARG A 143 18.97 -25.74 5.95
CA ARG A 143 17.52 -25.68 6.01
C ARG A 143 17.04 -24.90 7.23
N SER A 144 17.53 -25.25 8.42
CA SER A 144 17.11 -24.57 9.66
C SER A 144 17.43 -23.08 9.62
N ILE A 145 18.61 -22.72 9.09
CA ILE A 145 19.00 -21.31 8.90
C ILE A 145 18.05 -20.59 7.94
N PHE A 146 17.69 -21.23 6.82
CA PHE A 146 16.77 -20.63 5.84
C PHE A 146 15.38 -20.41 6.44
N VAL A 147 14.79 -21.44 7.04
CA VAL A 147 13.43 -21.37 7.61
C VAL A 147 13.38 -20.37 8.77
N LEU A 148 14.44 -20.32 9.59
CA LEU A 148 14.59 -19.31 10.64
C LEU A 148 14.69 -17.90 10.06
N GLY A 149 15.49 -17.71 9.02
CA GLY A 149 15.60 -16.42 8.33
C GLY A 149 14.26 -15.94 7.77
N VAL A 150 13.50 -16.83 7.14
CA VAL A 150 12.15 -16.53 6.65
C VAL A 150 11.20 -16.20 7.79
N ALA A 151 11.26 -16.95 8.90
CA ALA A 151 10.44 -16.69 10.09
C ALA A 151 10.74 -15.32 10.70
N ILE A 152 12.01 -14.93 10.78
CA ILE A 152 12.43 -13.60 11.25
C ILE A 152 11.87 -12.51 10.35
N VAL A 153 12.00 -12.65 9.02
CA VAL A 153 11.44 -11.67 8.07
C VAL A 153 9.93 -11.56 8.22
N ALA A 154 9.21 -12.69 8.31
CA ALA A 154 7.77 -12.71 8.52
C ALA A 154 7.38 -12.01 9.84
N GLY A 155 8.10 -12.31 10.92
CA GLY A 155 7.90 -11.71 12.23
C GLY A 155 8.19 -10.21 12.26
N LEU A 156 9.22 -9.73 11.55
CA LEU A 156 9.50 -8.30 11.41
C LEU A 156 8.37 -7.57 10.68
N ILE A 157 7.86 -8.15 9.58
CA ILE A 157 6.75 -7.56 8.82
C ILE A 157 5.50 -7.48 9.69
N VAL A 158 5.13 -8.59 10.33
CA VAL A 158 3.92 -8.66 11.16
C VAL A 158 4.05 -7.81 12.42
N GLY A 159 5.20 -7.82 13.10
CA GLY A 159 5.44 -7.00 14.28
C GLY A 159 5.41 -5.50 13.97
N TRP A 160 5.97 -5.09 12.83
CA TRP A 160 5.90 -3.70 12.38
C TRP A 160 4.47 -3.28 12.02
N LYS A 161 3.67 -4.19 11.45
CA LYS A 161 2.30 -3.92 10.96
C LYS A 161 1.20 -4.48 11.85
N TRP A 162 1.50 -4.73 13.12
CA TRP A 162 0.56 -5.36 14.06
C TRP A 162 -0.61 -4.44 14.40
N THR A 163 -0.33 -3.16 14.61
CA THR A 163 -1.36 -2.17 14.95
C THR A 163 -1.82 -1.47 13.67
N PRO A 164 -3.12 -1.51 13.33
CA PRO A 164 -3.63 -0.77 12.20
C PRO A 164 -3.51 0.73 12.48
N THR A 165 -2.79 1.45 11.62
CA THR A 165 -2.75 2.91 11.67
C THR A 165 -4.13 3.45 11.30
N LEU A 166 -4.67 4.35 12.13
CA LEU A 166 -5.87 5.09 11.77
C LEU A 166 -5.56 5.93 10.53
N ASN A 167 -6.22 5.60 9.42
CA ASN A 167 -6.07 6.35 8.18
C ASN A 167 -6.73 7.72 8.33
N ASN A 168 -5.93 8.73 8.68
CA ASN A 168 -6.35 10.12 8.63
C ASN A 168 -5.94 10.73 7.29
N PHE A 169 -6.91 11.16 6.49
CA PHE A 169 -6.72 11.67 5.12
C PHE A 169 -6.71 13.20 5.04
N ASP A 170 -6.43 13.89 6.14
CA ASP A 170 -6.43 15.35 6.24
C ASP A 170 -5.25 16.05 5.56
N TYR A 171 -4.35 15.30 4.90
CA TYR A 171 -3.12 15.82 4.28
C TYR A 171 -3.36 17.05 3.38
N ARG A 172 -4.49 17.05 2.67
CA ARG A 172 -4.87 18.11 1.72
C ARG A 172 -5.28 19.41 2.41
N ASP A 173 -5.97 19.30 3.54
CA ASP A 173 -6.35 20.45 4.35
C ASP A 173 -5.14 21.01 5.10
N ARG A 174 -4.21 20.13 5.49
CA ARG A 174 -2.93 20.55 6.06
C ARG A 174 -2.04 21.25 5.02
N GLU A 175 -1.99 20.76 3.79
CA GLU A 175 -1.23 21.35 2.69
C GLU A 175 -1.82 22.68 2.24
N SER A 176 -3.16 22.78 2.12
CA SER A 176 -3.83 24.05 1.77
C SER A 176 -3.63 25.16 2.80
N ARG A 177 -3.43 24.78 4.06
CA ARG A 177 -3.08 25.68 5.18
C ARG A 177 -1.58 25.99 5.26
N GLY A 178 -0.77 25.44 4.36
CA GLY A 178 0.69 25.61 4.34
C GLY A 178 1.43 24.91 5.47
N LEU A 179 0.81 23.92 6.12
CA LEU A 179 1.39 23.20 7.27
C LEU A 179 2.26 22.01 6.87
N VAL A 180 2.05 21.47 5.66
CA VAL A 180 2.77 20.29 5.16
C VAL A 180 2.98 20.39 3.66
N GLU A 181 4.08 19.81 3.16
CA GLU A 181 4.34 19.61 1.73
C GLU A 181 4.22 18.12 1.43
N ALA A 182 3.35 17.73 0.48
CA ALA A 182 3.08 16.33 0.18
C ALA A 182 3.53 15.94 -1.24
N THR A 183 4.33 14.87 -1.36
CA THR A 183 4.62 14.21 -2.64
C THR A 183 3.67 13.04 -2.81
N TYR A 184 2.78 13.14 -3.80
CA TYR A 184 1.72 12.18 -4.06
C TYR A 184 2.13 11.03 -5.01
N THR A 185 1.34 9.94 -5.02
CA THR A 185 1.52 8.78 -5.91
C THR A 185 1.03 9.07 -7.34
N VAL A 186 1.23 8.10 -8.25
CA VAL A 186 0.80 8.18 -9.67
C VAL A 186 -0.73 8.36 -9.79
N VAL A 187 -1.49 7.70 -8.92
CA VAL A 187 -2.94 7.82 -8.85
C VAL A 187 -3.31 8.29 -7.44
N PRO A 188 -3.24 9.60 -7.17
CA PRO A 188 -3.44 10.12 -5.82
C PRO A 188 -4.91 10.13 -5.38
N PHE A 189 -5.82 9.73 -6.27
CA PHE A 189 -7.26 9.84 -6.07
C PHE A 189 -7.92 8.48 -6.34
N SER A 190 -8.36 7.80 -5.29
CA SER A 190 -9.27 6.66 -5.42
C SER A 190 -10.72 7.14 -5.37
N HIS A 191 -11.64 6.40 -6.00
CA HIS A 191 -13.07 6.75 -6.10
C HIS A 191 -13.73 6.98 -4.72
N SER A 192 -13.26 6.29 -3.69
CA SER A 192 -13.79 6.41 -2.32
C SER A 192 -13.33 7.69 -1.59
N HIS A 193 -12.32 8.40 -2.09
CA HIS A 193 -11.66 9.51 -1.38
C HIS A 193 -11.42 10.75 -2.26
N SER A 194 -12.01 10.80 -3.45
CA SER A 194 -11.95 11.94 -4.36
C SER A 194 -13.06 12.95 -4.06
N MET A 195 -12.72 14.24 -4.13
CA MET A 195 -13.75 15.28 -4.15
C MET A 195 -14.41 15.29 -5.55
N PRO A 196 -15.72 15.58 -5.66
CA PRO A 196 -16.41 15.69 -6.94
C PRO A 196 -15.69 16.61 -7.95
N ALA A 197 -15.00 17.64 -7.47
CA ALA A 197 -14.22 18.58 -8.28
C ALA A 197 -12.97 17.99 -8.95
N MET A 198 -12.60 16.73 -8.65
CA MET A 198 -11.35 16.10 -9.10
C MET A 198 -11.54 14.99 -10.14
N PHE A 199 -12.77 14.54 -10.41
CA PHE A 199 -13.03 13.45 -11.37
C PHE A 199 -12.68 13.78 -12.83
N ASN A 200 -12.52 15.06 -13.18
CA ASN A 200 -12.19 15.53 -14.53
C ASN A 200 -10.79 16.13 -14.65
N ARG A 201 -9.85 15.77 -13.76
CA ARG A 201 -8.49 16.32 -13.77
C ARG A 201 -7.49 15.32 -14.35
N PRO A 202 -6.48 15.78 -15.12
CA PRO A 202 -5.47 14.91 -15.69
C PRO A 202 -4.61 14.26 -14.58
N PRO A 203 -4.00 13.09 -14.85
CA PRO A 203 -3.03 12.47 -13.94
C PRO A 203 -1.91 13.45 -13.55
N GLY A 204 -1.55 13.49 -12.27
CA GLY A 204 -0.53 14.41 -11.74
C GLY A 204 -1.04 15.81 -11.36
N ALA A 205 -2.33 16.12 -11.58
CA ALA A 205 -2.93 17.35 -11.09
C ALA A 205 -2.90 17.44 -9.56
N THR A 206 -2.58 18.62 -9.04
CA THR A 206 -2.45 18.83 -7.59
C THR A 206 -3.80 19.16 -6.95
N PRO A 207 -3.98 18.90 -5.63
CA PRO A 207 -5.16 19.37 -4.89
C PRO A 207 -5.37 20.89 -4.98
N MET A 208 -4.27 21.63 -5.12
CA MET A 208 -4.25 23.08 -5.27
C MET A 208 -4.94 23.51 -6.57
N ASP A 209 -4.75 22.79 -7.69
CA ASP A 209 -5.45 23.04 -8.96
C ASP A 209 -6.97 22.87 -8.84
N ALA A 210 -7.41 21.91 -8.02
CA ALA A 210 -8.82 21.70 -7.74
C ALA A 210 -9.40 22.84 -6.88
N VAL A 211 -8.67 23.27 -5.85
CA VAL A 211 -9.06 24.39 -4.97
C VAL A 211 -9.12 25.70 -5.74
N TRP A 212 -8.13 26.00 -6.59
CA TRP A 212 -8.11 27.21 -7.41
C TRP A 212 -9.31 27.29 -8.33
N SER A 213 -9.69 26.19 -8.99
CA SER A 213 -10.90 26.20 -9.84
C SER A 213 -12.20 26.35 -9.05
N ARG A 214 -12.24 25.82 -7.81
CA ARG A 214 -13.40 25.99 -6.93
C ARG A 214 -13.53 27.45 -6.50
N LEU A 215 -12.42 28.08 -6.10
CA LEU A 215 -12.35 29.49 -5.77
C LEU A 215 -12.72 30.37 -6.97
N GLU A 216 -12.24 30.01 -8.17
CA GLU A 216 -12.59 30.70 -9.40
C GLU A 216 -14.09 30.55 -9.72
N SER A 217 -14.66 29.35 -9.60
CA SER A 217 -16.10 29.11 -9.78
C SER A 217 -16.95 29.85 -8.75
N TRP A 218 -16.43 30.01 -7.52
CA TRP A 218 -17.08 30.75 -6.46
C TRP A 218 -17.02 32.23 -6.77
N LYS A 219 -15.84 32.76 -7.10
CA LYS A 219 -15.64 34.14 -7.52
C LYS A 219 -16.53 34.51 -8.72
N ARG A 220 -16.60 33.67 -9.76
CA ARG A 220 -17.52 33.84 -10.90
C ARG A 220 -18.99 33.92 -10.47
N ARG A 221 -19.43 33.04 -9.56
CA ARG A 221 -20.79 33.07 -9.00
C ARG A 221 -21.05 34.32 -8.16
N THR A 222 -20.11 34.72 -7.31
CA THR A 222 -20.21 35.90 -6.45
C THR A 222 -20.20 37.20 -7.25
N GLU A 223 -19.47 37.21 -8.37
CA GLU A 223 -19.43 38.32 -9.34
C GLU A 223 -20.59 38.28 -10.35
N GLY A 224 -21.54 37.35 -10.21
CA GLY A 224 -22.70 37.24 -11.10
C GLY A 224 -22.38 36.79 -12.54
N ARG A 225 -21.14 36.37 -12.82
CA ARG A 225 -20.72 35.81 -14.10
C ARG A 225 -21.22 34.38 -14.22
N SER A 226 -22.43 34.24 -14.75
CA SER A 226 -22.99 32.96 -15.21
C SER A 226 -22.05 32.33 -16.24
N ALA A 227 -21.91 31.00 -16.24
CA ALA A 227 -21.10 30.26 -17.22
C ALA A 227 -21.68 30.29 -18.65
N LYS A 228 -22.78 31.01 -18.88
CA LYS A 228 -23.22 31.40 -20.21
C LYS A 228 -22.59 32.75 -20.52
N TYR A 229 -21.57 32.75 -21.38
CA TYR A 229 -21.17 33.97 -22.08
C TYR A 229 -22.41 34.54 -22.77
N ASN A 230 -22.63 35.84 -22.64
CA ASN A 230 -23.64 36.52 -23.43
C ASN A 230 -23.20 36.55 -24.90
N ASP A 231 -24.13 36.57 -25.85
CA ASP A 231 -23.81 36.55 -27.30
C ASP A 231 -22.86 37.70 -27.69
N ALA A 232 -22.94 38.82 -26.98
CA ALA A 232 -22.02 39.96 -27.13
C ALA A 232 -20.57 39.66 -26.67
N GLU A 233 -20.39 38.83 -25.64
CA GLU A 233 -19.06 38.42 -25.15
C GLU A 233 -18.46 37.31 -26.03
N LEU A 234 -19.30 36.48 -26.66
CA LEU A 234 -18.86 35.49 -27.66
C LEU A 234 -18.32 36.16 -28.93
N ALA A 235 -18.96 37.25 -29.37
CA ALA A 235 -18.49 38.07 -30.48
C ALA A 235 -17.16 38.80 -30.19
N GLU A 236 -16.91 39.22 -28.94
CA GLU A 236 -15.61 39.79 -28.54
C GLU A 236 -14.46 38.76 -28.55
N LEU A 237 -14.78 37.48 -28.34
CA LEU A 237 -13.85 36.37 -28.42
C LEU A 237 -13.67 35.82 -29.86
N GLY A 238 -14.39 36.39 -30.83
CA GLY A 238 -14.35 36.01 -32.25
C GLY A 238 -14.93 34.62 -32.54
N ILE A 239 -15.83 34.13 -31.68
CA ILE A 239 -16.52 32.85 -31.87
C ILE A 239 -17.95 33.17 -32.29
N ASP A 240 -18.11 33.37 -33.59
CA ASP A 240 -19.39 33.64 -34.24
C ASP A 240 -19.97 32.31 -34.75
N ASP A 241 -21.29 32.20 -34.89
CA ASP A 241 -22.02 30.95 -35.23
C ASP A 241 -21.53 30.29 -36.53
N GLU A 242 -20.84 31.03 -37.42
CA GLU A 242 -20.18 30.48 -38.61
C GLU A 242 -18.97 29.58 -38.27
N THR A 243 -18.25 29.84 -37.18
CA THR A 243 -17.07 29.05 -36.75
C THR A 243 -17.41 27.69 -36.13
N MET A 244 -18.69 27.45 -35.84
CA MET A 244 -19.20 26.18 -35.29
C MET A 244 -19.66 25.20 -36.38
N THR A 245 -19.47 25.52 -37.67
CA THR A 245 -19.89 24.68 -38.81
C THR A 245 -18.75 24.24 -39.75
N GLU A 246 -17.53 24.10 -39.23
CA GLU A 246 -16.48 23.26 -39.84
C GLU A 246 -16.05 22.11 -38.91
#